data_AF-A0A660QDH8-F1
#
_entry.id   AF-A0A660QDH8-F1
#
_cell.length_a   1.000
_cell.length_b   1.000
_cell.length_c   1.000
_cell.angle_alpha   90.00
_cell.angle_beta   90.00
_cell.angle_gamma   90.00
#
_symmetry.space_group_name_H-M   'P 1'
#
loop_
_entity.id
_entity.type
_entity.pdbx_description
1 polymer ?
#
loop_
_entity_poly.entity_id
_entity_poly.type
_entity_poly.pdbx_seq_one_letter_code
_entity_poly.pdbx_strand_id
1 'polypeptide(L)'
;ATVLELAEGVPDYFIFGMAPSSGMLSPIERSLVLEAMGLGMNIVNGLHEFLNDDPEFAEASRVGNVEIIDIRRPRPKKDLRMFSGSIATVTCPRIAVLGTDGAIGKRTTATILTRALNERGIKTVLVGTGQTGLIQGARYGVAVDAIPCQFCSGELESTIVEAFEGEQPDVIIIEGQGALSHPAYLTSAYILRGSMANGVVMQHAPARTHLGDFPQTPMPTAASEINLIETFARTKVIGLTINHENMTDEEVGTAIKTYENELGIPATDALTRSPDRLVDMVVEAFPVLKEKLSACTI
;
A
#
# COMPACT_ATOMS: atom_id res chain seq x y z
N ALA A 1 8.91 -27.03 17.58
CA ALA A 1 9.38 -27.22 16.21
C ALA A 1 9.92 -25.89 15.74
N THR A 2 11.23 -25.77 15.54
CA THR A 2 11.77 -24.60 14.84
C THR A 2 11.28 -24.65 13.40
N VAL A 3 11.03 -23.50 12.77
CA VAL A 3 10.54 -23.38 11.37
C VAL A 3 11.43 -24.18 10.39
N LEU A 4 12.68 -24.40 10.79
CA LEU A 4 13.72 -25.15 10.11
C LEU A 4 13.43 -26.65 9.97
N GLU A 5 12.63 -27.25 10.86
CA GLU A 5 12.26 -28.67 10.79
C GLU A 5 11.25 -28.97 9.67
N LEU A 6 10.59 -27.93 9.14
CA LEU A 6 9.53 -28.05 8.12
C LEU A 6 10.03 -27.81 6.69
N ALA A 7 11.27 -27.37 6.50
CA ALA A 7 11.82 -27.08 5.18
C ALA A 7 12.53 -28.31 4.59
N GLU A 8 12.37 -28.56 3.28
CA GLU A 8 13.05 -29.66 2.56
C GLU A 8 14.57 -29.42 2.37
N GLY A 9 15.09 -28.34 2.93
CA GLY A 9 16.47 -27.88 2.87
C GLY A 9 16.61 -26.56 3.64
N VAL A 10 17.76 -25.90 3.52
CA VAL A 10 17.98 -24.56 4.09
C VAL A 10 17.55 -23.53 3.03
N PRO A 11 16.49 -22.72 3.27
CA PRO A 11 16.14 -21.61 2.37
C PRO A 11 17.27 -20.59 2.20
N ASP A 12 17.32 -19.92 1.05
CA ASP A 12 18.27 -18.83 0.80
C ASP A 12 17.95 -17.56 1.63
N TYR A 13 16.67 -17.38 1.98
CA TYR A 13 16.16 -16.20 2.67
C TYR A 13 15.22 -16.57 3.82
N PHE A 14 15.40 -15.88 4.95
CA PHE A 14 14.48 -15.82 6.07
C PHE A 14 13.80 -14.45 6.08
N ILE A 15 12.48 -14.42 5.87
CA ILE A 15 11.69 -13.19 5.89
C ILE A 15 10.99 -13.07 7.25
N PHE A 16 11.27 -12.00 7.99
CA PHE A 16 10.53 -11.73 9.23
C PHE A 16 9.15 -11.15 8.90
N GLY A 17 8.14 -12.03 8.82
CA GLY A 17 6.78 -11.68 8.40
C GLY A 17 5.86 -11.15 9.50
N MET A 18 6.36 -10.92 10.72
CA MET A 18 5.57 -10.42 11.83
C MET A 18 5.75 -8.90 12.02
N ALA A 19 4.71 -8.24 12.53
CA ALA A 19 4.71 -6.81 12.81
C ALA A 19 4.28 -6.57 14.26
N PRO A 20 5.17 -6.73 15.24
CA PRO A 20 4.85 -6.44 16.63
C PRO A 20 4.53 -4.95 16.80
N SER A 21 3.61 -4.62 17.70
CA SER A 21 3.21 -3.23 17.97
C SER A 21 4.36 -2.38 18.53
N SER A 22 5.35 -3.02 19.17
CA SER A 22 6.59 -2.37 19.62
C SER A 22 7.53 -2.00 18.47
N GLY A 23 7.38 -2.61 17.29
CA GLY A 23 8.29 -2.46 16.15
C GLY A 23 9.67 -3.09 16.33
N MET A 24 9.89 -3.85 17.41
CA MET A 24 11.18 -4.46 17.79
C MET A 24 11.05 -5.97 17.94
N LEU A 25 12.17 -6.68 17.72
CA LEU A 25 12.24 -8.13 17.97
C LEU A 25 12.24 -8.42 19.49
N SER A 26 11.44 -9.40 19.90
CA SER A 26 11.57 -10.03 21.23
C SER A 26 12.86 -10.86 21.32
N PRO A 27 13.35 -11.18 22.53
CA PRO A 27 14.55 -12.02 22.68
C PRO A 27 14.46 -13.38 21.98
N ILE A 28 13.25 -13.95 21.92
CA ILE A 28 13.00 -15.22 21.22
C ILE A 28 13.14 -15.02 19.71
N GLU A 29 12.52 -13.98 19.16
CA GLU A 29 12.59 -13.67 17.72
C GLU A 29 14.01 -13.31 17.30
N ARG A 30 14.76 -12.55 18.12
CA ARG A 30 16.18 -12.27 17.87
C ARG A 30 17.00 -13.56 17.76
N SER A 31 16.79 -14.48 18.70
CA SER A 31 17.49 -15.78 18.70
C SER A 31 17.17 -16.58 17.43
N LEU A 32 15.92 -16.57 16.98
CA LEU A 32 15.50 -17.25 15.74
C LEU A 32 16.15 -16.65 14.48
N VAL A 33 16.24 -15.31 14.40
CA VAL A 33 16.91 -14.65 13.27
C VAL A 33 18.40 -14.98 13.26
N LEU A 34 19.08 -14.95 14.41
CA LEU A 34 20.49 -15.33 14.52
C LEU A 34 20.73 -16.81 14.17
N GLU A 35 19.83 -17.70 14.56
CA GLU A 35 19.89 -19.12 14.18
C GLU A 35 19.79 -19.27 12.66
N ALA A 36 18.84 -18.57 12.00
CA ALA A 36 18.71 -18.57 10.56
C ALA A 36 19.98 -18.07 9.85
N MET A 37 20.59 -17.00 10.35
CA MET A 37 21.88 -16.50 9.84
C MET A 37 23.00 -17.53 10.00
N GLY A 38 23.06 -18.23 11.14
CA GLY A 38 24.02 -19.29 11.41
C GLY A 38 23.89 -20.49 10.46
N LEU A 39 22.72 -20.67 9.85
CA LEU A 39 22.46 -21.67 8.82
C LEU A 39 22.77 -21.19 7.40
N GLY A 40 23.20 -19.93 7.23
CA GLY A 40 23.52 -19.35 5.92
C GLY A 40 22.35 -18.68 5.21
N MET A 41 21.25 -18.36 5.92
CA MET A 41 20.12 -17.64 5.34
C MET A 41 20.36 -16.13 5.35
N ASN A 42 20.06 -15.48 4.22
CA ASN A 42 19.94 -14.02 4.17
C ASN A 42 18.67 -13.58 4.91
N ILE A 43 18.69 -12.39 5.53
CA ILE A 43 17.57 -11.90 6.34
C ILE A 43 16.86 -10.78 5.60
N VAL A 44 15.53 -10.89 5.45
CA VAL A 44 14.68 -9.78 5.01
C VAL A 44 13.93 -9.24 6.22
N ASN A 45 14.29 -8.02 6.64
CA ASN A 45 13.74 -7.37 7.81
C ASN A 45 12.73 -6.27 7.41
N GLY A 46 11.49 -6.42 7.87
CA GLY A 46 10.41 -5.46 7.70
C GLY A 46 10.23 -4.47 8.84
N LEU A 47 10.98 -4.61 9.94
CA LEU A 47 10.78 -3.82 11.16
C LEU A 47 11.24 -2.37 11.04
N HIS A 48 10.85 -1.56 12.02
CA HIS A 48 11.41 -0.21 12.19
C HIS A 48 12.79 -0.24 12.85
N GLU A 49 13.08 -1.29 13.62
CA GLU A 49 14.42 -1.63 14.06
C GLU A 49 15.25 -2.09 12.86
N PHE A 50 16.36 -1.41 12.58
CA PHE A 50 17.25 -1.81 11.50
C PHE A 50 18.35 -2.74 12.02
N LEU A 51 18.34 -3.98 11.56
CA LEU A 51 19.22 -5.02 12.10
C LEU A 51 20.68 -4.79 11.68
N ASN A 52 20.95 -4.11 10.55
CA ASN A 52 22.33 -3.75 10.20
C ASN A 52 22.97 -2.74 11.18
N ASP A 53 22.17 -2.01 11.98
CA ASP A 53 22.69 -1.06 12.97
C ASP A 53 22.96 -1.73 14.34
N ASP A 54 22.50 -2.97 14.52
CA ASP A 54 22.70 -3.75 15.73
C ASP A 54 24.05 -4.51 15.67
N PRO A 55 24.96 -4.32 16.64
CA PRO A 55 26.27 -4.96 16.61
C PRO A 55 26.24 -6.50 16.57
N GLU A 56 25.24 -7.13 17.18
CA GLU A 56 25.11 -8.59 17.23
C GLU A 56 24.75 -9.13 15.83
N PHE A 57 23.78 -8.51 15.18
CA PHE A 57 23.35 -8.89 13.83
C PHE A 57 24.41 -8.53 12.78
N ALA A 58 25.07 -7.39 12.89
CA ALA A 58 26.15 -7.01 11.98
C ALA A 58 27.33 -8.02 12.03
N GLU A 59 27.71 -8.49 13.22
CA GLU A 59 28.74 -9.51 13.36
C GLU A 59 28.26 -10.87 12.86
N ALA A 60 27.01 -11.26 13.16
CA ALA A 60 26.43 -12.51 12.64
C ALA A 60 26.38 -12.53 11.11
N SER A 61 26.06 -11.40 10.47
CA SER A 61 26.05 -11.25 9.00
C SER A 61 27.44 -11.47 8.42
N ARG A 62 28.45 -10.85 9.04
CA ARG A 62 29.86 -10.98 8.63
C ARG A 62 30.39 -12.41 8.79
N VAL A 63 30.06 -13.07 9.91
CA VAL A 63 30.51 -14.44 10.20
C VAL A 63 29.79 -15.47 9.33
N GLY A 64 28.48 -15.32 9.13
CA GLY A 64 27.66 -16.20 8.31
C GLY A 64 27.83 -15.98 6.80
N ASN A 65 28.47 -14.88 6.38
CA ASN A 65 28.52 -14.43 4.99
C ASN A 65 27.12 -14.33 4.36
N VAL A 66 26.19 -13.75 5.13
CA VAL A 66 24.79 -13.55 4.76
C VAL A 66 24.45 -12.06 4.75
N GLU A 67 23.54 -11.65 3.88
CA GLU A 67 23.07 -10.28 3.78
C GLU A 67 21.87 -10.03 4.71
N ILE A 68 21.80 -8.83 5.30
CA ILE A 68 20.60 -8.34 5.96
C ILE A 68 19.98 -7.21 5.14
N ILE A 69 18.76 -7.43 4.67
CA ILE A 69 17.98 -6.51 3.84
C ILE A 69 16.95 -5.82 4.74
N ASP A 70 17.30 -4.63 5.26
CA ASP A 70 16.38 -3.76 5.98
C ASP A 70 15.45 -3.03 4.98
N ILE A 71 14.31 -3.62 4.64
CA ILE A 71 13.46 -3.14 3.52
C ILE A 71 12.88 -1.73 3.75
N ARG A 72 12.76 -1.33 5.01
CA ARG A 72 12.27 0.00 5.41
C ARG A 72 13.36 1.05 5.46
N ARG A 73 14.64 0.67 5.36
CA ARG A 73 15.75 1.61 5.54
C ARG A 73 15.69 2.70 4.47
N PRO A 74 15.48 3.97 4.85
CA PRO A 74 15.49 5.05 3.87
C PRO A 74 16.90 5.23 3.32
N ARG A 75 16.97 5.88 2.15
CA ARG A 75 18.25 6.32 1.58
C ARG A 75 18.96 7.26 2.56
N PRO A 76 20.31 7.38 2.48
CA PRO A 76 21.04 8.30 3.33
C PRO A 76 20.43 9.70 3.28
N LYS A 77 20.39 10.39 4.41
CA LYS A 77 19.66 11.66 4.57
C LYS A 77 19.98 12.71 3.50
N LYS A 78 21.23 12.75 3.02
CA LYS A 78 21.70 13.66 1.96
C LYS A 78 21.09 13.38 0.58
N ASP A 79 20.61 12.16 0.37
CA ASP A 79 20.04 11.65 -0.88
C ASP A 79 18.50 11.59 -0.83
N LEU A 80 17.90 11.91 0.33
CA LEU A 80 16.45 12.07 0.46
C LEU A 80 15.96 13.31 -0.29
N ARG A 81 14.84 13.15 -0.98
CA ARG A 81 14.27 14.15 -1.87
C ARG A 81 13.17 14.92 -1.17
N MET A 82 13.28 16.24 -1.23
CA MET A 82 12.21 17.13 -0.81
C MET A 82 11.17 17.25 -1.92
N PHE A 83 9.93 17.57 -1.54
CA PHE A 83 8.89 17.84 -2.51
C PHE A 83 9.26 19.07 -3.37
N SER A 84 9.18 18.91 -4.67
CA SER A 84 9.68 19.83 -5.69
C SER A 84 8.57 20.37 -6.60
N GLY A 85 7.43 19.68 -6.67
CA GLY A 85 6.37 19.96 -7.62
C GLY A 85 6.58 19.31 -8.99
N SER A 86 7.61 18.48 -9.15
CA SER A 86 7.87 17.69 -10.36
C SER A 86 6.73 16.75 -10.71
N ILE A 87 5.85 16.40 -9.75
CA ILE A 87 4.63 15.63 -10.00
C ILE A 87 3.73 16.25 -11.08
N ALA A 88 3.82 17.56 -11.33
CA ALA A 88 3.10 18.25 -12.39
C ALA A 88 3.48 17.78 -13.80
N THR A 89 4.63 17.14 -13.97
CA THR A 89 5.08 16.55 -15.24
C THR A 89 4.40 15.21 -15.55
N VAL A 90 3.83 14.55 -14.55
CA VAL A 90 3.15 13.26 -14.70
C VAL A 90 1.78 13.50 -15.31
N THR A 91 1.64 13.18 -16.60
CA THR A 91 0.42 13.49 -17.37
C THR A 91 -0.65 12.41 -17.26
N CYS A 92 -0.29 11.19 -16.85
CA CYS A 92 -1.25 10.10 -16.66
C CYS A 92 -2.04 10.27 -15.36
N PRO A 93 -3.30 9.77 -15.29
CA PRO A 93 -4.04 9.66 -14.05
C PRO A 93 -3.26 8.95 -12.95
N ARG A 94 -3.23 9.57 -11.77
CA ARG A 94 -2.71 8.99 -10.53
C ARG A 94 -3.88 8.71 -9.60
N ILE A 95 -4.04 7.46 -9.19
CA ILE A 95 -5.16 7.00 -8.39
C ILE A 95 -4.64 6.42 -7.08
N ALA A 96 -5.00 7.03 -5.96
CA ALA A 96 -4.64 6.50 -4.64
C ALA A 96 -5.75 5.59 -4.09
N VAL A 97 -5.38 4.44 -3.53
CA VAL A 97 -6.34 3.56 -2.85
C VAL A 97 -6.30 3.85 -1.36
N LEU A 98 -7.10 4.82 -0.91
CA LEU A 98 -7.18 5.25 0.49
C LEU A 98 -8.28 4.48 1.23
N GLY A 99 -8.56 4.82 2.49
CA GLY A 99 -9.65 4.15 3.20
C GLY A 99 -9.91 4.69 4.58
N THR A 100 -10.92 4.14 5.24
CA THR A 100 -11.42 4.61 6.54
C THR A 100 -10.61 4.12 7.74
N ASP A 101 -9.68 3.18 7.56
CA ASP A 101 -8.81 2.65 8.61
C ASP A 101 -7.54 1.98 8.05
N GLY A 102 -6.59 1.61 8.90
CA GLY A 102 -5.50 0.67 8.64
C GLY A 102 -5.98 -0.78 8.47
N ALA A 103 -5.18 -1.61 7.80
CA ALA A 103 -5.43 -3.06 7.68
C ALA A 103 -6.86 -3.46 7.24
N ILE A 104 -7.43 -2.74 6.26
CA ILE A 104 -8.76 -3.04 5.67
C ILE A 104 -8.71 -3.47 4.20
N GLY A 105 -7.53 -3.80 3.67
CA GLY A 105 -7.41 -4.32 2.29
C GLY A 105 -7.05 -3.30 1.20
N LYS A 106 -6.58 -2.09 1.54
CA LYS A 106 -6.14 -1.07 0.55
C LYS A 106 -5.12 -1.63 -0.45
N ARG A 107 -4.08 -2.33 0.04
CA ARG A 107 -3.06 -2.97 -0.82
C ARG A 107 -3.66 -4.04 -1.71
N THR A 108 -4.56 -4.86 -1.17
CA THR A 108 -5.25 -5.92 -1.91
C THR A 108 -6.04 -5.31 -3.07
N THR A 109 -6.86 -4.29 -2.79
CA THR A 109 -7.61 -3.57 -3.81
C THR A 109 -6.68 -2.93 -4.85
N ALA A 110 -5.60 -2.27 -4.44
CA ALA A 110 -4.63 -1.67 -5.36
C ALA A 110 -3.99 -2.70 -6.30
N THR A 111 -3.66 -3.89 -5.78
CA THR A 111 -3.07 -5.00 -6.54
C THR A 111 -4.05 -5.56 -7.56
N ILE A 112 -5.28 -5.85 -7.12
CA ILE A 112 -6.34 -6.40 -7.98
C ILE A 112 -6.72 -5.40 -9.06
N LEU A 113 -6.89 -4.12 -8.71
CA LEU A 113 -7.18 -3.06 -9.67
C LEU A 113 -6.06 -2.92 -10.72
N THR A 114 -4.80 -2.87 -10.28
CA THR A 114 -3.65 -2.79 -11.20
C THR A 114 -3.64 -3.96 -12.18
N ARG A 115 -3.85 -5.18 -11.68
CA ARG A 115 -3.92 -6.37 -12.52
C ARG A 115 -5.09 -6.29 -13.51
N ALA A 116 -6.29 -5.95 -13.03
CA ALA A 116 -7.50 -5.88 -13.83
C ALA A 116 -7.44 -4.81 -14.95
N LEU A 117 -6.75 -3.69 -14.71
CA LEU A 117 -6.50 -2.66 -15.73
C LEU A 117 -5.51 -3.16 -16.79
N ASN A 118 -4.41 -3.80 -16.38
CA ASN A 118 -3.42 -4.36 -17.29
C ASN A 118 -4.00 -5.50 -18.15
N GLU A 119 -4.85 -6.37 -17.58
CA GLU A 119 -5.55 -7.44 -18.31
C GLU A 119 -6.48 -6.89 -19.42
N ARG A 120 -6.89 -5.61 -19.31
CA ARG A 120 -7.66 -4.91 -20.34
C ARG A 120 -6.81 -4.03 -21.27
N GLY A 121 -5.49 -4.12 -21.17
CA GLY A 121 -4.57 -3.34 -22.00
C GLY A 121 -4.39 -1.87 -21.58
N ILE A 122 -4.83 -1.48 -20.38
CA ILE A 122 -4.47 -0.18 -19.78
C ILE A 122 -3.16 -0.38 -19.02
N LYS A 123 -2.05 0.15 -19.56
CA LYS A 123 -0.73 -0.02 -18.96
C LYS A 123 -0.70 0.67 -17.60
N THR A 124 -0.67 -0.13 -16.54
CA THR A 124 -0.83 0.38 -15.17
C THR A 124 0.35 -0.02 -14.31
N VAL A 125 0.93 0.95 -13.61
CA VAL A 125 2.02 0.73 -12.66
C VAL A 125 1.52 0.93 -11.24
N LEU A 126 1.84 -0.02 -10.36
CA LEU A 126 1.59 0.10 -8.92
C LEU A 126 2.84 0.67 -8.23
N VAL A 127 2.67 1.77 -7.50
CA VAL A 127 3.67 2.32 -6.59
C VAL A 127 3.35 1.84 -5.17
N GLY A 128 4.24 1.01 -4.62
CA GLY A 128 4.15 0.50 -3.25
C GLY A 128 4.55 1.55 -2.21
N THR A 129 3.87 1.57 -1.07
CA THR A 129 4.09 2.62 -0.04
C THR A 129 4.41 2.06 1.34
N GLY A 130 4.45 0.72 1.46
CA GLY A 130 4.73 0.02 2.70
C GLY A 130 5.67 -1.16 2.50
N GLN A 131 6.19 -1.67 3.62
CA GLN A 131 7.15 -2.78 3.66
C GLN A 131 6.70 -4.01 2.86
N THR A 132 5.44 -4.43 2.97
CA THR A 132 5.00 -5.67 2.31
C THR A 132 4.99 -5.54 0.79
N GLY A 133 4.62 -4.36 0.25
CA GLY A 133 4.72 -4.11 -1.18
C GLY A 133 6.17 -4.23 -1.66
N LEU A 134 7.11 -3.69 -0.89
CA LEU A 134 8.55 -3.80 -1.20
C LEU A 134 9.05 -5.25 -1.13
N ILE A 135 8.67 -6.00 -0.08
CA ILE A 135 9.02 -7.42 0.07
C ILE A 135 8.44 -8.27 -1.08
N GLN A 136 7.24 -7.92 -1.58
CA GLN A 136 6.60 -8.58 -2.72
C GLN A 136 7.22 -8.18 -4.07
N GLY A 137 8.29 -7.39 -4.09
CA GLY A 137 9.02 -7.03 -5.30
C GLY A 137 8.43 -5.85 -6.06
N ALA A 138 7.74 -4.91 -5.38
CA ALA A 138 7.31 -3.66 -6.00
C ALA A 138 8.53 -2.95 -6.62
N ARG A 139 8.53 -2.82 -7.96
CA ARG A 139 9.61 -2.17 -8.70
C ARG A 139 9.79 -0.70 -8.32
N TYR A 140 8.67 -0.01 -8.12
CA TYR A 140 8.64 1.34 -7.60
C TYR A 140 7.95 1.29 -6.25
N GLY A 141 8.66 1.74 -5.23
CA GLY A 141 8.05 1.86 -3.93
C GLY A 141 8.92 2.58 -2.94
N VAL A 142 8.29 2.94 -1.83
CA VAL A 142 8.94 3.66 -0.75
C VAL A 142 8.23 3.36 0.56
N ALA A 143 8.96 2.98 1.60
CA ALA A 143 8.39 2.77 2.93
C ALA A 143 8.12 4.13 3.61
N VAL A 144 6.96 4.73 3.31
CA VAL A 144 6.64 6.11 3.76
C VAL A 144 6.65 6.25 5.28
N ASP A 145 6.32 5.18 5.99
CA ASP A 145 6.28 5.12 7.45
C ASP A 145 7.66 5.14 8.13
N ALA A 146 8.74 4.89 7.38
CA ALA A 146 10.11 4.89 7.88
C ALA A 146 10.91 6.13 7.43
N ILE A 147 10.31 7.03 6.66
CA ILE A 147 10.94 8.26 6.19
C ILE A 147 10.69 9.41 7.18
N PRO A 148 11.70 10.26 7.47
CA PRO A 148 11.46 11.47 8.25
C PRO A 148 10.41 12.37 7.57
N CYS A 149 9.46 12.89 8.36
CA CYS A 149 8.27 13.60 7.87
C CYS A 149 8.52 14.68 6.79
N GLN A 150 9.63 15.42 6.90
CA GLN A 150 10.08 16.42 5.92
C GLN A 150 10.17 15.88 4.48
N PHE A 151 10.52 14.60 4.31
CA PHE A 151 10.82 14.00 3.01
C PHE A 151 9.72 13.05 2.51
N CYS A 152 8.74 12.66 3.34
CA CYS A 152 7.73 11.67 2.97
C CYS A 152 7.04 11.97 1.64
N SER A 153 6.56 13.21 1.44
CA SER A 153 5.89 13.60 0.19
C SER A 153 6.86 13.73 -1.00
N GLY A 154 8.10 14.16 -0.76
CA GLY A 154 9.10 14.32 -1.81
C GLY A 154 9.66 13.01 -2.33
N GLU A 155 9.89 12.04 -1.43
CA GLU A 155 10.27 10.69 -1.80
C GLU A 155 9.18 10.02 -2.65
N LEU A 156 7.92 10.10 -2.22
CA LEU A 156 6.81 9.54 -2.98
C LEU A 156 6.61 10.24 -4.34
N GLU A 157 6.64 11.57 -4.38
CA GLU A 157 6.59 12.34 -5.64
C GLU A 157 7.63 11.81 -6.62
N SER A 158 8.88 11.71 -6.15
CA SER A 158 9.99 11.33 -7.00
C SER A 158 9.90 9.88 -7.47
N THR A 159 9.45 8.95 -6.61
CA THR A 159 9.20 7.56 -7.01
C THR A 159 8.09 7.47 -8.08
N ILE A 160 7.06 8.32 -8.01
CA ILE A 160 6.00 8.37 -9.02
C ILE A 160 6.53 8.95 -10.34
N VAL A 161 7.37 9.98 -10.29
CA VAL A 161 8.02 10.55 -11.48
C VAL A 161 8.94 9.51 -12.14
N GLU A 162 9.73 8.78 -11.36
CA GLU A 162 10.58 7.69 -11.86
C GLU A 162 9.75 6.58 -12.54
N ALA A 163 8.62 6.20 -11.94
CA ALA A 163 7.69 5.24 -12.54
C ALA A 163 7.12 5.75 -13.87
N PHE A 164 6.78 7.04 -13.93
CA PHE A 164 6.24 7.66 -15.12
C PHE A 164 7.27 7.76 -16.25
N GLU A 165 8.48 8.25 -15.97
CA GLU A 165 9.55 8.38 -16.96
C GLU A 165 10.07 7.03 -17.44
N GLY A 166 10.21 6.06 -16.52
CA GLY A 166 10.76 4.75 -16.79
C GLY A 166 9.81 3.82 -17.55
N GLU A 167 8.50 3.96 -17.37
CA GLU A 167 7.51 3.06 -18.00
C GLU A 167 6.50 3.74 -18.90
N GLN A 168 6.28 5.05 -18.82
CA GLN A 168 5.23 5.75 -19.55
C GLN A 168 3.85 5.05 -19.43
N PRO A 169 3.35 4.84 -18.20
CA PRO A 169 2.07 4.17 -17.97
C PRO A 169 0.87 5.05 -18.36
N ASP A 170 -0.25 4.40 -18.64
CA ASP A 170 -1.55 5.06 -18.81
C ASP A 170 -2.15 5.47 -17.47
N VAL A 171 -1.86 4.71 -16.40
CA VAL A 171 -2.36 4.96 -15.04
C VAL A 171 -1.29 4.57 -14.03
N ILE A 172 -1.17 5.36 -12.96
CA ILE A 172 -0.38 4.99 -11.77
C ILE A 172 -1.34 4.77 -10.62
N ILE A 173 -1.30 3.56 -10.04
CA ILE A 173 -1.99 3.23 -8.80
C ILE A 173 -1.03 3.42 -7.63
N ILE A 174 -1.47 4.10 -6.59
CA ILE A 174 -0.69 4.33 -5.37
C ILE A 174 -1.32 3.52 -4.23
N GLU A 175 -0.55 2.61 -3.65
CA GLU A 175 -0.95 1.88 -2.46
C GLU A 175 -1.21 2.87 -1.30
N GLY A 176 -2.39 2.84 -0.69
CA GLY A 176 -2.68 3.68 0.48
C GLY A 176 -2.20 3.08 1.80
N GLN A 177 -1.84 3.96 2.73
CA GLN A 177 -1.44 3.63 4.11
C GLN A 177 -2.29 4.41 5.11
N GLY A 178 -2.64 3.76 6.23
CA GLY A 178 -3.47 4.37 7.28
C GLY A 178 -4.84 4.84 6.77
N ALA A 179 -5.36 5.88 7.41
CA ALA A 179 -6.54 6.64 6.98
C ALA A 179 -6.32 8.12 7.32
N LEU A 180 -6.99 9.04 6.63
CA LEU A 180 -6.74 10.47 6.81
C LEU A 180 -7.37 11.01 8.11
N SER A 181 -8.48 10.42 8.55
CA SER A 181 -9.10 10.72 9.84
C SER A 181 -8.46 10.01 11.03
N HIS A 182 -7.55 9.05 10.79
CA HIS A 182 -7.00 8.22 11.86
C HIS A 182 -6.09 9.05 12.79
N PRO A 183 -6.31 9.05 14.12
CA PRO A 183 -5.59 9.95 15.03
C PRO A 183 -4.09 9.65 15.13
N ALA A 184 -3.69 8.39 14.94
CA ALA A 184 -2.29 7.98 15.04
C ALA A 184 -1.52 7.96 13.70
N TYR A 185 -2.20 8.06 12.54
CA TYR A 185 -1.56 7.81 11.24
C TYR A 185 -1.59 9.06 10.37
N LEU A 186 -0.43 9.46 9.85
CA LEU A 186 -0.29 10.63 8.96
C LEU A 186 0.04 10.25 7.51
N THR A 187 0.24 8.96 7.24
CA THR A 187 0.75 8.47 5.95
C THR A 187 -0.19 8.75 4.78
N SER A 188 -1.51 8.66 4.97
CA SER A 188 -2.50 9.06 3.97
C SER A 188 -2.35 10.54 3.53
N ALA A 189 -2.01 11.43 4.45
CA ALA A 189 -1.80 12.84 4.13
C ALA A 189 -0.55 13.04 3.26
N TYR A 190 0.55 12.35 3.58
CA TYR A 190 1.76 12.37 2.77
C TYR A 190 1.52 11.78 1.38
N ILE A 191 0.72 10.72 1.28
CA ILE A 191 0.33 10.10 0.02
C ILE A 191 -0.45 11.08 -0.86
N LEU A 192 -1.48 11.74 -0.30
CA LEU A 192 -2.25 12.74 -1.05
C LEU A 192 -1.39 13.91 -1.53
N ARG A 193 -0.46 14.39 -0.69
CA ARG A 193 0.44 15.50 -1.03
C ARG A 193 1.50 15.10 -2.07
N GLY A 194 2.17 13.97 -1.88
CA GLY A 194 3.25 13.51 -2.75
C GLY A 194 2.75 13.02 -4.11
N SER A 195 1.59 12.35 -4.14
CA SER A 195 1.02 11.84 -5.39
C SER A 195 0.22 12.88 -6.16
N MET A 196 -0.31 13.92 -5.50
CA MET A 196 -1.32 14.82 -6.08
C MET A 196 -2.35 14.04 -6.91
N ALA A 197 -2.92 13.00 -6.29
CA ALA A 197 -3.78 12.02 -6.94
C ALA A 197 -4.98 12.70 -7.64
N ASN A 198 -5.24 12.31 -8.88
CA ASN A 198 -6.38 12.79 -9.66
C ASN A 198 -7.69 12.13 -9.21
N GLY A 199 -7.61 10.90 -8.68
CA GLY A 199 -8.75 10.18 -8.14
C GLY A 199 -8.37 9.33 -6.93
N VAL A 200 -9.36 8.96 -6.15
CA VAL A 200 -9.22 8.09 -4.98
C VAL A 200 -10.24 6.95 -5.06
N VAL A 201 -9.78 5.72 -4.91
CA VAL A 201 -10.65 4.58 -4.60
C VAL A 201 -10.65 4.41 -3.08
N MET A 202 -11.81 4.51 -2.44
CA MET A 202 -11.89 4.45 -0.98
C MET A 202 -12.25 3.05 -0.50
N GLN A 203 -11.33 2.41 0.22
CA GLN A 203 -11.56 1.17 0.94
C GLN A 203 -12.32 1.44 2.25
N HIS A 204 -13.41 0.73 2.51
CA HIS A 204 -14.22 0.87 3.72
C HIS A 204 -14.54 -0.50 4.32
N ALA A 205 -14.56 -0.61 5.65
CA ALA A 205 -14.94 -1.83 6.37
C ALA A 205 -16.23 -1.59 7.17
N PRO A 206 -17.42 -1.88 6.61
CA PRO A 206 -18.71 -1.54 7.22
C PRO A 206 -18.98 -2.25 8.55
N ALA A 207 -18.54 -3.49 8.69
CA ALA A 207 -18.76 -4.28 9.90
C ALA A 207 -17.77 -3.97 11.04
N ARG A 208 -16.74 -3.16 10.79
CA ARG A 208 -15.76 -2.75 11.80
C ARG A 208 -16.30 -1.54 12.57
N THR A 209 -16.56 -1.71 13.87
CA THR A 209 -17.16 -0.66 14.72
C THR A 209 -16.16 0.34 15.27
N HIS A 210 -14.90 -0.08 15.46
CA HIS A 210 -13.81 0.73 16.00
C HIS A 210 -12.55 0.55 15.16
N LEU A 211 -11.67 1.55 15.15
CA LEU A 211 -10.40 1.48 14.44
C LEU A 211 -9.56 0.30 14.94
N GLY A 212 -8.86 -0.37 14.02
CA GLY A 212 -7.97 -1.49 14.34
C GLY A 212 -6.91 -1.06 15.34
N ASP A 213 -6.63 -1.88 16.35
CA ASP A 213 -5.71 -1.56 17.47
C ASP A 213 -6.10 -0.36 18.36
N PHE A 214 -7.19 0.35 18.06
CA PHE A 214 -7.70 1.49 18.82
C PHE A 214 -9.17 1.27 19.25
N PRO A 215 -9.43 0.36 20.21
CA PRO A 215 -10.79 -0.09 20.56
C PRO A 215 -11.69 1.00 21.17
N GLN A 216 -11.13 2.17 21.51
CA GLN A 216 -11.87 3.31 22.05
C GLN A 216 -12.23 4.35 20.99
N THR A 217 -11.76 4.19 19.75
CA THR A 217 -12.00 5.14 18.66
C THR A 217 -12.98 4.54 17.65
N PRO A 218 -14.18 5.14 17.46
CA PRO A 218 -15.16 4.60 16.54
C PRO A 218 -14.70 4.72 15.09
N MET A 219 -15.16 3.80 14.26
CA MET A 219 -14.91 3.83 12.82
C MET A 219 -15.60 5.07 12.20
N PRO A 220 -14.90 5.86 11.36
CA PRO A 220 -15.52 6.97 10.65
C PRO A 220 -16.51 6.44 9.60
N THR A 221 -17.52 7.24 9.27
CA THR A 221 -18.42 6.90 8.17
C THR A 221 -17.71 7.10 6.84
N ALA A 222 -18.07 6.29 5.83
CA ALA A 222 -17.60 6.45 4.45
C ALA A 222 -17.74 7.90 3.96
N ALA A 223 -18.92 8.51 4.13
CA ALA A 223 -19.16 9.89 3.71
C ALA A 223 -18.24 10.91 4.42
N SER A 224 -17.96 10.72 5.72
CA SER A 224 -17.07 11.63 6.46
C SER A 224 -15.62 11.57 5.97
N GLU A 225 -15.12 10.37 5.66
CA GLU A 225 -13.77 10.18 5.14
C GLU A 225 -13.64 10.73 3.71
N ILE A 226 -14.63 10.50 2.85
CA ILE A 226 -14.69 11.08 1.49
C ILE A 226 -14.61 12.61 1.57
N ASN A 227 -15.46 13.22 2.40
CA ASN A 227 -15.46 14.66 2.58
C ASN A 227 -14.11 15.19 3.06
N LEU A 228 -13.47 14.49 4.01
CA LEU A 228 -12.15 14.86 4.52
C LEU A 228 -11.08 14.80 3.41
N ILE A 229 -11.05 13.73 2.62
CA ILE A 229 -10.10 13.53 1.52
C ILE A 229 -10.25 14.65 0.48
N GLU A 230 -11.47 14.91 0.01
CA GLU A 230 -11.75 15.92 -1.02
C GLU A 230 -11.56 17.36 -0.51
N THR A 231 -11.72 17.59 0.80
CA THR A 231 -11.42 18.88 1.42
C THR A 231 -9.91 19.10 1.57
N PHE A 232 -9.16 18.04 1.92
CA PHE A 232 -7.73 18.13 2.19
C PHE A 232 -6.89 18.32 0.91
N ALA A 233 -7.30 17.71 -0.19
CA ALA A 233 -6.60 17.76 -1.48
C ALA A 233 -7.59 17.95 -2.64
N ARG A 234 -7.12 18.61 -3.71
CA ARG A 234 -7.90 18.75 -4.95
C ARG A 234 -7.95 17.42 -5.71
N THR A 235 -8.82 16.53 -5.24
CA THR A 235 -9.04 15.18 -5.78
C THR A 235 -10.52 14.83 -5.71
N LYS A 236 -10.89 13.68 -6.26
CA LYS A 236 -12.25 13.13 -6.18
C LYS A 236 -12.22 11.66 -5.79
N VAL A 237 -13.12 11.25 -4.91
CA VAL A 237 -13.35 9.83 -4.66
C VAL A 237 -14.20 9.29 -5.79
N ILE A 238 -13.61 8.40 -6.59
CA ILE A 238 -14.22 7.89 -7.83
C ILE A 238 -15.01 6.60 -7.61
N GLY A 239 -14.86 5.99 -6.44
CA GLY A 239 -15.68 4.86 -6.02
C GLY A 239 -15.20 4.24 -4.72
N LEU A 240 -15.97 3.27 -4.25
CA LEU A 240 -15.84 2.65 -2.94
C LEU A 240 -15.61 1.14 -3.07
N THR A 241 -14.68 0.62 -2.28
CA THR A 241 -14.41 -0.82 -2.19
C THR A 241 -14.63 -1.33 -0.77
N ILE A 242 -15.36 -2.43 -0.64
CA ILE A 242 -15.78 -2.97 0.65
C ILE A 242 -14.77 -4.01 1.14
N ASN A 243 -14.39 -3.91 2.41
CA ASN A 243 -13.85 -5.02 3.18
C ASN A 243 -15.04 -5.79 3.77
N HIS A 244 -15.25 -7.01 3.28
CA HIS A 244 -16.34 -7.89 3.68
C HIS A 244 -16.07 -8.71 4.95
N GLU A 245 -14.99 -8.44 5.67
CA GLU A 245 -14.69 -9.12 6.92
C GLU A 245 -15.88 -9.02 7.89
N ASN A 246 -16.30 -10.16 8.46
CA ASN A 246 -17.50 -10.30 9.29
C ASN A 246 -18.82 -9.98 8.59
N MET A 247 -18.88 -10.09 7.25
CA MET A 247 -20.11 -9.96 6.47
C MET A 247 -20.39 -11.25 5.67
N THR A 248 -21.67 -11.56 5.50
CA THR A 248 -22.17 -12.57 4.56
C THR A 248 -22.22 -12.01 3.14
N ASP A 249 -22.30 -12.89 2.13
CA ASP A 249 -22.38 -12.47 0.72
C ASP A 249 -23.61 -11.58 0.45
N GLU A 250 -24.74 -11.88 1.10
CA GLU A 250 -25.97 -11.08 1.02
C GLU A 250 -25.79 -9.68 1.65
N GLU A 251 -25.11 -9.59 2.79
CA GLU A 251 -24.78 -8.31 3.43
C GLU A 251 -23.82 -7.49 2.56
N VAL A 252 -22.85 -8.11 1.90
CA VAL A 252 -21.96 -7.44 0.94
C VAL A 252 -22.77 -6.88 -0.22
N GLY A 253 -23.66 -7.68 -0.83
CA GLY A 253 -24.53 -7.24 -1.91
C GLY A 253 -25.45 -6.09 -1.51
N THR A 254 -25.95 -6.11 -0.28
CA THR A 254 -26.78 -5.04 0.30
C THR A 254 -25.96 -3.77 0.52
N ALA A 255 -24.79 -3.89 1.14
CA ALA A 255 -23.90 -2.77 1.42
C ALA A 255 -23.44 -2.05 0.15
N ILE A 256 -23.13 -2.79 -0.93
CA ILE A 256 -22.80 -2.19 -2.24
C ILE A 256 -23.93 -1.26 -2.69
N LYS A 257 -25.17 -1.76 -2.74
CA LYS A 257 -26.33 -0.97 -3.19
C LYS A 257 -26.59 0.23 -2.28
N THR A 258 -26.46 0.05 -0.97
CA THR A 258 -26.65 1.14 0.00
C THR A 258 -25.64 2.26 -0.26
N TYR A 259 -24.35 1.94 -0.36
CA TYR A 259 -23.32 2.96 -0.59
C TYR A 259 -23.40 3.60 -1.97
N GLU A 260 -23.79 2.87 -3.02
CA GLU A 260 -24.04 3.47 -4.34
C GLU A 260 -25.16 4.51 -4.28
N ASN A 261 -26.27 4.19 -3.59
CA ASN A 261 -27.40 5.10 -3.45
C ASN A 261 -27.08 6.31 -2.58
N GLU A 262 -26.37 6.11 -1.47
CA GLU A 262 -26.05 7.17 -0.51
C GLU A 262 -24.97 8.12 -1.01
N LEU A 263 -23.94 7.60 -1.68
CA LEU A 263 -22.76 8.35 -2.06
C LEU A 263 -22.78 8.79 -3.53
N GLY A 264 -23.62 8.18 -4.37
CA GLY A 264 -23.69 8.48 -5.80
C GLY A 264 -22.42 8.11 -6.58
N ILE A 265 -21.61 7.19 -6.05
CA ILE A 265 -20.38 6.68 -6.67
C ILE A 265 -20.45 5.15 -6.78
N PRO A 266 -19.78 4.52 -7.76
CA PRO A 266 -19.74 3.07 -7.88
C PRO A 266 -19.18 2.41 -6.62
N ALA A 267 -19.77 1.27 -6.22
CA ALA A 267 -19.25 0.44 -5.15
C ALA A 267 -19.09 -1.02 -5.57
N THR A 268 -18.10 -1.70 -4.99
CA THR A 268 -17.88 -3.14 -5.18
C THR A 268 -17.05 -3.75 -4.05
N ASP A 269 -16.86 -5.05 -4.06
CA ASP A 269 -15.87 -5.75 -3.26
C ASP A 269 -14.81 -6.33 -4.20
N ALA A 270 -13.55 -5.95 -3.99
CA ALA A 270 -12.45 -6.30 -4.88
C ALA A 270 -12.15 -7.82 -4.91
N LEU A 271 -12.51 -8.56 -3.86
CA LEU A 271 -12.21 -9.99 -3.74
C LEU A 271 -13.36 -10.88 -4.22
N THR A 272 -14.61 -10.49 -3.95
CA THR A 272 -15.79 -11.37 -4.15
C THR A 272 -16.63 -11.00 -5.37
N ARG A 273 -16.42 -9.82 -5.96
CA ARG A 273 -17.16 -9.36 -7.15
C ARG A 273 -16.23 -9.28 -8.35
N SER A 274 -16.83 -9.14 -9.54
CA SER A 274 -16.07 -9.07 -10.78
C SER A 274 -15.08 -7.89 -10.75
N PRO A 275 -13.79 -8.10 -11.09
CA PRO A 275 -12.80 -7.04 -11.23
C PRO A 275 -13.20 -5.99 -12.28
N ASP A 276 -14.13 -6.32 -13.18
CA ASP A 276 -14.69 -5.41 -14.18
C ASP A 276 -15.25 -4.15 -13.55
N ARG A 277 -15.91 -4.28 -12.40
CA ARG A 277 -16.47 -3.16 -11.65
C ARG A 277 -15.41 -2.17 -11.17
N LEU A 278 -14.20 -2.66 -10.86
CA LEU A 278 -13.06 -1.80 -10.49
C LEU A 278 -12.54 -1.03 -11.70
N VAL A 279 -12.56 -1.65 -12.89
CA VAL A 279 -12.11 -0.96 -14.10
C VAL A 279 -13.13 0.04 -14.59
N ASP A 280 -14.42 -0.31 -14.58
CA ASP A 280 -15.52 0.59 -14.92
C ASP A 280 -15.44 1.89 -14.10
N MET A 281 -15.23 1.76 -12.79
CA MET A 281 -15.01 2.88 -11.87
C MET A 281 -13.90 3.84 -12.33
N VAL A 282 -12.80 3.30 -12.86
CA VAL A 282 -11.65 4.09 -13.32
C VAL A 282 -11.90 4.72 -14.68
N VAL A 283 -12.46 3.98 -15.63
CA VAL A 283 -12.67 4.49 -17.00
C VAL A 283 -13.83 5.48 -17.10
N GLU A 284 -14.82 5.38 -16.21
CA GLU A 284 -15.88 6.38 -16.08
C GLU A 284 -15.33 7.69 -15.52
N ALA A 285 -14.42 7.63 -14.54
CA ALA A 285 -13.78 8.80 -13.98
C ALA A 285 -12.75 9.46 -14.91
N PHE A 286 -12.11 8.67 -15.79
CA PHE A 286 -11.08 9.13 -16.71
C PHE A 286 -11.40 8.72 -18.16
N PRO A 287 -12.25 9.47 -18.89
CA PRO A 287 -12.74 9.11 -20.21
C PRO A 287 -11.65 8.86 -21.27
N VAL A 288 -10.48 9.49 -21.13
CA VAL A 288 -9.32 9.27 -22.01
C VAL A 288 -8.88 7.79 -22.02
N LEU A 289 -9.08 7.07 -20.91
CA LEU A 289 -8.78 5.63 -20.83
C LEU A 289 -9.80 4.78 -21.59
N LYS A 290 -11.07 5.22 -21.64
CA LYS A 290 -12.15 4.53 -22.35
C LYS A 290 -11.95 4.56 -23.87
N GLU A 291 -11.45 5.68 -24.39
CA GLU A 291 -11.08 5.81 -25.81
C GLU A 291 -10.00 4.80 -26.19
N LYS A 292 -9.01 4.59 -25.32
CA LYS A 292 -7.94 3.61 -25.52
C LYS A 292 -8.45 2.16 -25.55
N LEU A 293 -9.35 1.79 -24.63
CA LEU A 293 -9.98 0.47 -24.65
C LEU A 293 -10.76 0.22 -25.96
N SER A 294 -11.47 1.23 -26.43
CA SER A 294 -12.25 1.16 -27.67
C SER A 294 -11.36 0.97 -28.90
N ALA A 295 -10.17 1.57 -28.89
CA ALA A 295 -9.18 1.43 -29.97
C ALA A 295 -8.45 0.07 -29.98
N CYS A 296 -8.31 -0.60 -28.84
CA CYS A 296 -7.71 -1.95 -28.75
C CYS A 296 -8.66 -3.10 -29.12
N THR A 297 -9.97 -2.83 -29.26
CA THR A 297 -10.99 -3.86 -29.56
C THR A 297 -11.24 -4.03 -31.07
N ILE A 298 -10.54 -3.26 -31.91
CA ILE A 298 -10.57 -3.30 -33.39
C ILE A 298 -9.28 -3.97 -33.89
#